data_AF-A0A064C5B4-F1
#
_entry.id   AF-A0A064C5B4-F1
#
_cell.length_a   1.000
_cell.length_b   1.000
_cell.length_c   1.000
_cell.angle_alpha   90.00
_cell.angle_beta   90.00
_cell.angle_gamma   90.00
#
_symmetry.space_group_name_H-M   'P 1'
#
loop_
_entity.id
_entity.type
_entity.pdbx_description
1 polymer ?
#
loop_
_entity_poly.entity_id
_entity_poly.type
_entity_poly.pdbx_seq_one_letter_code
_entity_poly.pdbx_strand_id
1 'polypeptide(L)'
;MDNNFMSFPDRIGTNSSKWRIFETNPNMVSSSLADMDFEIPEFIRSVFIDYMALDFMGYSYQSEKALEAILNWEKKNMGTILIKKN
;
A
#
# COMPACT_ATOMS: atom_id res chain seq x y z
N MET A 1 -15.61 -1.33 -9.17
CA MET A 1 -14.17 -1.65 -9.14
C MET A 1 -14.08 -3.15 -9.10
N ASP A 2 -13.59 -3.74 -10.18
CA ASP A 2 -13.42 -5.19 -10.27
C ASP A 2 -12.07 -5.52 -9.66
N ASN A 3 -12.05 -5.66 -8.33
CA ASN A 3 -10.83 -6.03 -7.62
C ASN A 3 -10.52 -7.51 -7.84
N ASN A 4 -9.30 -7.81 -8.26
CA ASN A 4 -8.85 -9.18 -8.48
C ASN A 4 -8.25 -9.78 -7.21
N PHE A 5 -9.03 -10.62 -6.52
CA PHE A 5 -8.57 -11.41 -5.36
C PHE A 5 -8.21 -12.85 -5.70
N MET A 6 -8.13 -13.18 -7.00
CA MET A 6 -7.80 -14.52 -7.50
C MET A 6 -6.41 -14.59 -8.12
N SER A 7 -5.74 -13.45 -8.30
CA SER A 7 -4.34 -13.36 -8.73
C SER A 7 -3.44 -13.11 -7.53
N PHE A 8 -2.37 -13.90 -7.46
CA PHE A 8 -1.36 -13.85 -6.41
C PHE A 8 -0.01 -13.57 -7.07
N PRO A 9 0.45 -12.30 -7.10
CA PRO A 9 1.72 -11.94 -7.71
C PRO A 9 2.88 -12.71 -7.07
N ASP A 10 3.86 -13.13 -7.87
CA ASP A 10 5.09 -13.71 -7.34
C ASP A 10 5.90 -12.62 -6.61
N ARG A 11 6.26 -12.92 -5.35
CA ARG A 11 6.98 -12.02 -4.45
C ARG A 11 8.37 -12.56 -4.11
N ILE A 12 8.76 -13.71 -4.63
CA ILE A 12 10.11 -14.26 -4.44
C ILE A 12 11.11 -13.38 -5.19
N GLY A 13 12.26 -13.08 -4.58
CA GLY A 13 13.26 -12.19 -5.17
C GLY A 13 12.91 -10.70 -5.14
N THR A 14 11.76 -10.31 -4.56
CA THR A 14 11.35 -8.90 -4.43
C THR A 14 11.82 -8.23 -3.13
N ASN A 15 12.70 -8.88 -2.36
CA ASN A 15 13.07 -8.51 -0.99
C ASN A 15 11.87 -8.47 -0.02
N SER A 16 10.87 -9.33 -0.25
CA SER A 16 9.69 -9.45 0.61
C SER A 16 10.01 -10.13 1.94
N SER A 17 9.82 -9.43 3.05
CA SER A 17 9.99 -10.01 4.40
C SER A 17 9.10 -11.22 4.65
N LYS A 18 7.86 -11.23 4.12
CA LYS A 18 6.94 -12.37 4.28
C LYS A 18 7.45 -13.60 3.55
N TRP A 19 8.03 -13.42 2.37
CA TRP A 19 8.48 -14.53 1.51
C TRP A 19 9.97 -14.85 1.63
N ARG A 20 10.73 -14.12 2.46
CA ARG A 20 12.18 -14.32 2.65
C ARG A 20 12.58 -15.77 2.95
N ILE A 21 11.75 -16.52 3.67
CA ILE A 21 12.04 -17.93 3.99
C ILE A 21 12.25 -18.79 2.73
N PHE A 22 11.58 -18.49 1.61
CA PHE A 22 11.73 -19.24 0.36
C PHE A 22 13.16 -19.25 -0.17
N GLU A 23 13.97 -18.23 0.15
CA GLU A 23 15.38 -18.15 -0.23
C GLU A 23 16.21 -19.31 0.36
N THR A 24 15.78 -19.87 1.50
CA THR A 24 16.45 -20.97 2.20
C THR A 24 15.65 -22.26 2.22
N ASN A 25 14.33 -22.20 2.03
CA ASN A 25 13.43 -23.34 2.06
C ASN A 25 12.30 -23.17 1.01
N PRO A 26 12.54 -23.59 -0.25
CA PRO A 26 11.64 -23.31 -1.36
C PRO A 26 10.29 -24.04 -1.29
N ASN A 27 10.11 -24.97 -0.35
CA ASN A 27 8.86 -25.73 -0.17
C ASN A 27 7.92 -25.14 0.89
N MET A 28 8.29 -24.01 1.52
CA MET A 28 7.60 -23.51 2.70
C MET A 28 6.67 -22.34 2.40
N VAL A 29 5.36 -22.52 2.47
CA VAL A 29 4.39 -21.42 2.32
C VAL A 29 4.42 -20.50 3.56
N SER A 30 4.51 -19.18 3.35
CA SER A 30 4.50 -18.20 4.44
C SER A 30 3.11 -17.64 4.70
N SER A 31 2.66 -17.73 5.95
CA SER A 31 1.40 -17.15 6.44
C SER A 31 1.62 -16.33 7.73
N SER A 32 2.80 -15.72 7.86
CA SER A 32 3.27 -15.08 9.09
C SER A 32 2.95 -13.59 9.17
N LEU A 33 3.66 -12.76 8.40
CA LEU A 33 3.56 -11.30 8.46
C LEU A 33 2.25 -10.79 7.88
N ALA A 34 1.70 -9.74 8.50
CA ALA A 34 0.43 -9.11 8.15
C ALA A 34 0.58 -8.14 6.95
N ASP A 35 1.01 -8.67 5.82
CA ASP A 35 0.78 -8.10 4.49
C ASP A 35 0.00 -9.09 3.62
N MET A 36 -0.51 -8.63 2.47
CA MET A 36 -1.39 -9.42 1.60
C MET A 36 -0.66 -9.90 0.35
N ASP A 37 -1.09 -11.05 -0.17
CA ASP A 37 -0.60 -11.60 -1.45
C ASP A 37 -1.55 -11.29 -2.62
N PHE A 38 -2.31 -10.19 -2.50
CA PHE A 38 -3.20 -9.70 -3.56
C PHE A 38 -2.54 -8.59 -4.37
N GLU A 39 -3.03 -8.38 -5.58
CA GLU A 39 -2.68 -7.21 -6.37
C GLU A 39 -3.08 -5.93 -5.63
N ILE A 40 -2.21 -4.91 -5.68
CA ILE A 40 -2.57 -3.57 -5.20
C ILE A 40 -3.71 -2.99 -6.05
N PRO A 41 -4.63 -2.19 -5.48
CA PRO A 41 -5.67 -1.55 -6.27
C PRO A 41 -5.09 -0.67 -7.38
N GLU A 42 -5.73 -0.67 -8.55
CA GLU A 42 -5.20 0.05 -9.72
C GLU A 42 -4.98 1.54 -9.46
N PHE A 43 -5.90 2.19 -8.74
CA PHE A 43 -5.76 3.61 -8.39
C PHE A 43 -4.52 3.91 -7.51
N ILE A 44 -4.02 2.94 -6.74
CA ILE A 44 -2.77 3.07 -6.00
C ILE A 44 -1.58 2.92 -6.94
N ARG A 45 -1.63 1.92 -7.84
CA ARG A 45 -0.59 1.67 -8.84
C ARG A 45 -0.36 2.90 -9.74
N SER A 46 -1.43 3.49 -10.26
CA SER A 46 -1.34 4.65 -11.16
C SER A 46 -0.65 5.84 -10.47
N VAL A 47 -0.98 6.13 -9.21
CA VAL A 47 -0.34 7.24 -8.45
C VAL A 47 1.17 7.04 -8.30
N PHE A 48 1.64 5.81 -8.09
CA PHE A 48 3.07 5.53 -8.04
C PHE A 48 3.76 5.73 -9.40
N ILE A 49 3.12 5.30 -10.48
CA ILE A 49 3.62 5.53 -11.85
C ILE A 49 3.72 7.03 -12.14
N ASP A 50 2.67 7.80 -11.83
CA ASP A 50 2.63 9.24 -12.03
C ASP A 50 3.72 9.94 -11.21
N TYR A 51 3.93 9.53 -9.96
CA TYR A 51 4.99 10.08 -9.11
C TYR A 51 6.39 9.76 -9.65
N MET A 52 6.60 8.54 -10.16
CA MET A 52 7.87 8.14 -10.79
C MET A 52 8.13 8.83 -12.13
N ALA A 53 7.08 9.32 -12.80
CA ALA A 53 7.19 10.07 -14.05
C ALA A 53 7.62 11.53 -13.86
N LEU A 54 7.76 12.01 -12.62
CA LEU A 54 8.28 13.34 -12.35
C LEU A 54 9.78 13.43 -12.67
N ASP A 55 10.21 14.55 -13.24
CA ASP A 55 11.63 14.81 -13.52
C ASP A 55 12.48 15.03 -12.25
N PHE A 56 11.86 15.05 -11.07
CA PHE A 56 12.52 15.30 -9.79
C PHE A 56 11.87 14.50 -8.65
N MET A 57 12.69 14.17 -7.64
CA MET A 57 12.25 13.52 -6.39
C MET A 57 12.80 14.30 -5.20
N GLY A 58 12.34 15.55 -5.07
CA GLY A 58 12.77 16.50 -4.04
C GLY A 58 11.96 16.42 -2.75
N TYR A 59 12.23 17.35 -1.84
CA TYR A 59 11.47 17.48 -0.59
C TYR A 59 10.02 17.88 -0.85
N SER A 60 9.09 17.21 -0.17
CA SER A 60 7.66 17.52 -0.16
C SER A 60 7.20 17.87 1.26
N TYR A 61 6.05 18.54 1.35
CA TYR A 61 5.36 18.82 2.62
C TYR A 61 4.00 18.12 2.63
N GLN A 62 3.43 17.95 3.82
CA GLN A 62 2.12 17.31 3.99
C GLN A 62 1.03 18.12 3.26
N SER A 63 0.35 17.49 2.29
CA SER A 63 -0.74 18.15 1.57
C SER A 63 -2.00 18.23 2.44
N GLU A 64 -2.75 19.33 2.29
CA GLU A 64 -4.07 19.50 2.93
C GLU A 64 -5.05 18.42 2.44
N LYS A 65 -4.98 18.05 1.16
CA LYS A 65 -5.79 16.97 0.58
C LYS A 65 -5.56 15.62 1.26
N ALA A 66 -4.31 15.29 1.58
CA ALA A 66 -4.00 14.06 2.30
C ALA A 66 -4.52 14.09 3.75
N LEU A 67 -4.48 15.26 4.41
CA LEU A 67 -5.11 15.43 5.73
C LEU A 67 -6.64 15.25 5.64
N GLU A 68 -7.30 15.93 4.69
CA GLU A 68 -8.74 15.78 4.46
C GLU A 68 -9.14 14.33 4.17
N ALA A 69 -8.36 13.60 3.39
CA ALA A 69 -8.60 12.19 3.11
C ALA A 69 -8.61 11.34 4.38
N ILE A 70 -7.66 11.57 5.29
CA ILE A 70 -7.59 10.89 6.60
C ILE A 70 -8.81 11.25 7.45
N LEU A 71 -9.11 12.54 7.60
CA LEU A 71 -10.26 13.01 8.39
C LEU A 71 -11.59 12.42 7.88
N ASN A 72 -11.76 12.39 6.56
CA ASN A 72 -12.95 11.84 5.91
C ASN A 72 -13.05 10.32 6.09
N TRP A 73 -11.92 9.61 6.01
CA TRP A 73 -11.89 8.16 6.24
C TRP A 73 -12.31 7.80 7.66
N GLU A 74 -11.75 8.48 8.66
CA GLU A 74 -12.06 8.29 10.07
C GLU A 74 -13.53 8.58 10.39
N LYS A 75 -14.04 9.70 9.89
CA LYS A 75 -15.46 10.05 10.05
C LYS A 75 -16.38 9.01 9.42
N LYS A 76 -16.06 8.54 8.22
CA LYS A 76 -16.91 7.62 7.46
C LYS A 76 -16.89 6.20 8.03
N ASN A 77 -15.73 5.68 8.42
CA ASN A 77 -15.58 4.25 8.75
C ASN A 77 -15.52 3.98 10.25
N MET A 78 -15.08 4.95 11.06
CA MET A 78 -14.91 4.80 12.51
C MET A 78 -15.88 5.68 13.32
N GLY A 79 -16.62 6.57 12.66
CA GLY A 79 -17.52 7.54 13.32
C GLY A 79 -16.78 8.59 14.17
N THR A 80 -15.45 8.65 14.07
CA THR A 80 -14.60 9.56 14.86
C THR A 80 -14.39 10.86 14.11
N ILE A 81 -14.61 12.00 14.79
CA ILE A 81 -14.33 13.33 14.24
C ILE A 81 -12.97 13.77 14.77
N LEU A 82 -11.98 13.74 13.88
CA LEU A 82 -10.66 14.30 14.15
C LEU A 82 -10.65 15.79 13.79
N ILE A 83 -9.93 16.59 14.58
CA ILE A 83 -9.79 18.04 14.37
C ILE A 83 -8.30 18.35 14.28
N LYS A 84 -7.90 19.04 13.21
CA LYS A 84 -6.53 19.55 13.08
C LYS A 84 -6.32 20.64 14.13
N LYS A 85 -5.33 20.43 15.01
CA LYS A 85 -4.89 21.46 15.95
C LYS A 85 -3.93 22.41 15.25
N ASN A 86 -4.18 23.71 15.37
CA ASN A 86 -3.30 24.78 14.88
C ASN A 86 -2.07 24.94 15.77
#